data_AF-A0A4R1K593-F1
#
_entry.id   AF-A0A4R1K593-F1
#
_cell.length_a   1.000
_cell.length_b   1.000
_cell.length_c   1.000
_cell.angle_alpha   90.00
_cell.angle_beta   90.00
_cell.angle_gamma   90.00
#
_symmetry.space_group_name_H-M   'P 1'
#
loop_
_entity.id
_entity.type
_entity.pdbx_description
1 polymer ?
#
loop_
_entity_poly.entity_id
_entity_poly.type
_entity_poly.pdbx_seq_one_letter_code
_entity_poly.pdbx_strand_id
1 'polypeptide(L)'
;MIRKLSWLILLIVPVIYGCSQFYYQSPVTKFNHEAHVDILFQQKRDCFFCHKLPSIETMIKSGGQLKIAADLKIDGKCHSCHRDVPTKVASAPQNCSTCHENMKVLKPADHVNNWNTLHSVPAKLDSKTCETCHKQWYCESCHSKQNSLENYRHSRSFKLKHSLEATIDPGSCDKCHRVDFCITCHRKG
;
A
#
# COMPACT_ATOMS: atom_id res chain seq x y z
N MET A 1 48.91 -13.40 -43.57
CA MET A 1 47.44 -13.35 -43.33
C MET A 1 47.02 -13.68 -41.88
N ILE A 2 47.90 -13.53 -40.87
CA ILE A 2 47.65 -14.02 -39.49
C ILE A 2 47.33 -12.88 -38.49
N ARG A 3 47.63 -11.61 -38.82
CA ARG A 3 47.51 -10.47 -37.88
C ARG A 3 46.09 -9.88 -37.72
N LYS A 4 45.10 -10.27 -38.55
CA LYS A 4 43.72 -9.77 -38.46
C LYS A 4 42.79 -10.61 -37.57
N LEU A 5 43.20 -11.83 -37.20
CA LEU A 5 42.36 -12.73 -36.40
C LEU A 5 42.46 -12.46 -34.89
N SER A 6 43.54 -11.86 -34.41
CA SER A 6 43.75 -11.55 -32.98
C SER A 6 42.91 -10.37 -32.48
N TRP A 7 42.47 -9.46 -33.36
CA TRP A 7 41.65 -8.30 -32.96
C TRP A 7 40.17 -8.63 -32.78
N LEU A 8 39.66 -9.67 -33.44
CA LEU A 8 38.29 -10.13 -33.19
C LEU A 8 38.15 -10.84 -31.84
N ILE A 9 39.17 -11.59 -31.41
CA ILE A 9 39.12 -12.32 -30.13
C ILE A 9 39.20 -11.33 -28.94
N LEU A 10 39.92 -10.23 -29.08
CA LEU A 10 40.02 -9.17 -28.06
C LEU A 10 38.75 -8.34 -27.87
N LEU A 11 37.85 -8.31 -28.86
CA LEU A 11 36.55 -7.62 -28.77
C LEU A 11 35.41 -8.53 -28.29
N ILE A 12 35.57 -9.84 -28.35
CA ILE A 12 34.53 -10.81 -27.96
C ILE A 12 34.59 -11.11 -26.45
N VAL A 13 35.79 -11.14 -25.84
CA VAL A 13 35.96 -11.45 -24.41
C VAL A 13 35.31 -10.42 -23.45
N PRO A 14 35.33 -9.10 -23.69
CA PRO A 14 34.67 -8.14 -22.80
C PRO A 14 33.15 -8.25 -22.82
N VAL A 15 32.57 -8.70 -23.94
CA VAL A 15 31.11 -8.80 -24.12
C VAL A 15 30.56 -10.00 -23.34
N ILE A 16 31.31 -11.11 -23.28
CA ILE A 16 30.86 -12.34 -22.58
C ILE A 16 31.15 -12.24 -21.06
N TYR A 17 32.25 -11.60 -20.66
CA TYR A 17 32.59 -11.42 -19.24
C TYR A 17 31.91 -10.21 -18.57
N GLY A 18 31.46 -9.22 -19.35
CA GLY A 18 30.82 -8.01 -18.82
C GLY A 18 29.44 -8.23 -18.21
N CYS A 19 28.72 -9.28 -18.62
CA CYS A 19 27.35 -9.53 -18.13
C CYS A 19 27.29 -10.37 -16.85
N SER A 20 28.36 -11.07 -16.46
CA SER A 20 28.32 -12.02 -15.34
C SER A 20 28.69 -11.43 -13.97
N GLN A 21 29.19 -10.19 -13.92
CA GLN A 21 29.72 -9.56 -12.70
C GLN A 21 28.76 -8.58 -12.02
N PHE A 22 27.55 -8.38 -12.57
CA PHE A 22 26.54 -7.57 -11.90
C PHE A 22 25.85 -8.41 -10.83
N TYR A 23 26.38 -8.35 -9.61
CA TYR A 23 25.64 -8.79 -8.43
C TYR A 23 24.34 -7.96 -8.33
N TYR A 24 23.23 -8.58 -8.71
CA TYR A 24 21.89 -8.00 -8.59
C TYR A 24 21.53 -7.87 -7.11
N GLN A 25 21.95 -6.78 -6.47
CA GLN A 25 21.37 -6.37 -5.20
C GLN A 25 19.99 -5.79 -5.48
N SER A 26 19.01 -6.69 -5.53
CA SER A 26 17.62 -6.30 -5.59
C SER A 26 17.18 -5.72 -4.24
N PRO A 27 16.37 -4.63 -4.22
CA PRO A 27 15.79 -4.10 -2.99
C PRO A 27 14.73 -5.05 -2.38
N VAL A 28 14.21 -6.00 -3.15
CA VAL A 28 13.15 -6.94 -2.74
C VAL A 28 13.46 -8.33 -3.28
N THR A 29 13.27 -9.38 -2.49
CA THR A 29 13.69 -10.74 -2.89
C THR A 29 13.06 -11.23 -4.20
N LYS A 30 11.92 -10.66 -4.59
CA LYS A 30 11.13 -11.06 -5.77
C LYS A 30 11.32 -10.19 -7.01
N PHE A 31 12.23 -9.21 -7.01
CA PHE A 31 12.43 -8.36 -8.19
C PHE A 31 13.05 -9.15 -9.34
N ASN A 32 12.35 -9.21 -10.47
CA ASN A 32 12.88 -9.78 -11.70
C ASN A 32 13.50 -8.67 -12.56
N HIS A 33 14.82 -8.55 -12.53
CA HIS A 33 15.54 -7.49 -13.25
C HIS A 33 15.33 -7.56 -14.78
N GLU A 34 15.41 -8.75 -15.37
CA GLU A 34 15.29 -8.95 -16.82
C GLU A 34 13.92 -8.49 -17.33
N ALA A 35 12.85 -8.91 -16.66
CA ALA A 35 11.49 -8.47 -17.00
C ALA A 35 11.30 -6.95 -16.90
N HIS A 36 11.94 -6.29 -15.92
CA HIS A 36 11.85 -4.84 -15.77
C HIS A 36 12.65 -4.10 -16.85
N VAL A 37 13.80 -4.62 -17.29
CA VAL A 37 14.62 -4.01 -18.35
C VAL A 37 13.85 -3.97 -19.67
N ASP A 38 13.17 -5.06 -20.03
CA ASP A 38 12.38 -5.12 -21.28
C ASP A 38 11.29 -4.04 -21.30
N ILE A 39 10.56 -3.89 -20.19
CA ILE A 39 9.49 -2.89 -20.05
C ILE A 39 10.07 -1.47 -20.02
N LEU A 40 11.21 -1.26 -19.36
CA LEU A 40 11.89 0.04 -19.25
C LEU A 40 12.25 0.57 -20.64
N PHE A 41 12.81 -0.29 -21.50
CA PHE A 41 13.15 0.09 -22.87
C PHE A 41 11.91 0.29 -23.76
N GLN A 42 10.84 -0.49 -23.58
CA GLN A 42 9.57 -0.23 -24.26
C GLN A 42 8.99 1.16 -23.92
N GLN A 43 9.26 1.66 -22.70
CA GLN A 43 8.90 3.02 -22.27
C GLN A 43 9.92 4.09 -22.66
N LYS A 44 10.94 3.78 -23.46
CA LYS A 44 12.03 4.69 -23.86
C LYS A 44 12.80 5.27 -22.66
N ARG A 45 12.95 4.51 -21.59
CA ARG A 45 13.76 4.86 -20.41
C ARG A 45 15.11 4.13 -20.45
N ASP A 46 16.12 4.69 -19.79
CA ASP A 46 17.47 4.13 -19.74
C ASP A 46 17.81 3.51 -18.36
N CYS A 47 18.98 2.86 -18.27
CA CYS A 47 19.46 2.21 -17.05
C CYS A 47 19.58 3.17 -15.86
N PHE A 48 19.84 4.46 -16.11
CA PHE A 48 20.05 5.46 -15.07
C PHE A 48 18.75 5.87 -14.38
N PHE A 49 17.60 5.44 -14.91
CA PHE A 49 16.33 5.58 -14.22
C PHE A 49 16.35 4.92 -12.83
N CYS A 50 16.96 3.74 -12.72
CA CYS A 50 17.09 3.00 -11.46
C CYS A 50 18.52 3.03 -10.88
N HIS A 51 19.54 3.20 -11.72
CA HIS A 51 20.94 3.14 -11.30
C HIS A 51 21.59 4.52 -11.21
N LYS A 52 22.34 4.77 -10.14
CA LYS A 52 23.15 5.98 -10.01
C LYS A 52 24.61 5.66 -10.24
N LEU A 53 25.23 6.42 -11.15
CA LEU A 53 26.67 6.30 -11.35
C LEU A 53 27.43 6.81 -10.13
N PRO A 54 28.46 6.08 -9.67
CA PRO A 54 29.36 6.57 -8.62
C PRO A 54 30.11 7.83 -9.08
N SER A 55 30.57 8.64 -8.13
CA SER A 55 31.40 9.81 -8.47
C SER A 55 32.72 9.37 -9.10
N ILE A 56 33.32 10.26 -9.89
CA ILE A 56 34.63 10.01 -10.54
C ILE A 56 35.69 9.64 -9.50
N GLU A 57 35.68 10.32 -8.35
CA GLU A 57 36.61 10.03 -7.25
C GLU A 57 36.44 8.62 -6.69
N THR A 58 35.19 8.16 -6.52
CA THR A 58 34.89 6.79 -6.11
C THR A 58 35.32 5.77 -7.17
N MET A 59 35.14 6.08 -8.46
CA MET A 59 35.59 5.20 -9.55
C MET A 59 37.11 5.03 -9.57
N ILE A 60 37.85 6.13 -9.38
CA ILE A 60 39.33 6.11 -9.32
C ILE A 60 39.80 5.30 -8.10
N LYS A 61 39.21 5.53 -6.92
CA LYS A 61 39.54 4.80 -5.68
C LYS A 61 39.24 3.29 -5.76
N SER A 62 38.30 2.89 -6.61
CA SER A 62 37.91 1.48 -6.81
C SER A 62 38.78 0.74 -7.82
N GLY A 63 39.83 1.38 -8.36
CA GLY A 63 40.71 0.77 -9.37
C GLY A 63 39.97 0.40 -10.67
N GLY A 64 38.91 1.13 -11.03
CA GLY A 64 38.11 0.83 -12.22
C GLY A 64 37.06 -0.28 -12.05
N GLN A 65 36.93 -0.90 -10.87
CA GLN A 65 35.80 -1.78 -10.58
C GLN A 65 34.53 -0.94 -10.36
N LEU A 66 33.65 -0.97 -11.35
CA LEU A 66 32.39 -0.22 -11.34
C LEU A 66 31.30 -1.01 -10.61
N LYS A 67 31.18 -0.82 -9.29
CA LYS A 67 30.01 -1.30 -8.53
C LYS A 67 28.88 -0.29 -8.67
N ILE A 68 28.00 -0.50 -9.65
CA ILE A 68 26.80 0.33 -9.82
C ILE A 68 25.73 -0.17 -8.85
N ALA A 69 25.60 0.49 -7.70
CA ALA A 69 24.47 0.26 -6.83
C ALA A 69 23.20 0.81 -7.49
N ALA A 70 22.09 0.08 -7.36
CA ALA A 70 20.80 0.66 -7.67
C ALA A 70 20.49 1.75 -6.64
N ASP A 71 20.05 2.93 -7.09
CA ASP A 71 19.63 4.01 -6.19
C ASP A 71 18.19 3.76 -5.80
N LEU A 72 18.02 2.75 -4.96
CA LEU A 72 16.74 2.26 -4.47
C LEU A 72 16.67 2.53 -2.97
N LYS A 73 16.89 3.80 -2.59
CA LYS A 73 16.14 4.31 -1.45
C LYS A 73 14.67 4.17 -1.83
N ILE A 74 13.82 3.72 -0.92
CA ILE A 74 12.37 3.61 -1.16
C ILE A 74 11.83 5.04 -1.36
N ASP A 75 12.01 5.59 -2.55
CA ASP A 75 11.79 7.00 -2.93
C ASP A 75 10.58 7.13 -3.86
N GLY A 76 9.84 6.04 -4.06
CA GLY A 76 8.68 6.00 -4.94
C GLY A 76 9.00 5.68 -6.40
N LYS A 77 10.25 5.39 -6.78
CA LYS A 77 10.58 4.95 -8.15
C LYS A 77 9.76 3.76 -8.62
N CYS A 78 9.56 2.73 -7.79
CA CYS A 78 8.69 1.59 -8.12
C CYS A 78 7.25 2.04 -8.39
N HIS A 79 6.75 2.99 -7.59
CA HIS A 79 5.40 3.52 -7.74
C HIS A 79 5.24 4.45 -8.94
N SER A 80 6.31 5.02 -9.50
CA SER A 80 6.23 5.89 -10.70
C SER A 80 5.59 5.21 -11.92
N CYS A 81 5.75 3.89 -12.04
CA CYS A 81 5.15 3.09 -13.10
C CYS A 81 3.95 2.28 -12.60
N HIS A 82 4.04 1.72 -11.39
CA HIS A 82 3.03 0.79 -10.89
C HIS A 82 1.83 1.42 -10.17
N ARG A 83 1.86 2.73 -9.88
CA ARG A 83 0.76 3.43 -9.18
C ARG A 83 -0.37 3.82 -10.13
N ASP A 84 -0.04 4.22 -11.36
CA ASP A 84 -0.99 4.81 -12.29
C ASP A 84 -1.31 3.85 -13.45
N VAL A 85 -2.60 3.75 -13.79
CA VAL A 85 -3.16 2.93 -14.88
C VAL A 85 -2.69 3.29 -16.31
N PRO A 86 -2.18 4.50 -16.66
CA PRO A 86 -1.81 4.79 -18.04
C PRO A 86 -0.46 4.19 -18.46
N THR A 87 0.27 3.52 -17.57
CA THR A 87 1.42 2.73 -18.00
C THR A 87 0.93 1.39 -18.52
N LYS A 88 1.43 0.92 -19.68
CA LYS A 88 1.07 -0.39 -20.29
C LYS A 88 1.55 -1.60 -19.47
N VAL A 89 1.93 -1.38 -18.21
CA VAL A 89 2.39 -2.38 -17.27
C VAL A 89 1.24 -2.62 -16.31
N ALA A 90 0.95 -3.86 -15.95
CA ALA A 90 -0.04 -4.14 -14.92
C ALA A 90 0.26 -3.26 -13.68
N SER A 91 -0.79 -2.62 -13.15
CA SER A 91 -0.68 -1.89 -11.88
C SER A 91 0.04 -2.76 -10.85
N ALA A 92 0.74 -2.15 -9.89
CA ALA A 92 1.33 -2.89 -8.78
C ALA A 92 0.32 -3.91 -8.26
N PRO A 93 0.76 -5.14 -7.91
CA PRO A 93 -0.08 -6.05 -7.18
C PRO A 93 -0.76 -5.28 -6.06
N GLN A 94 -2.08 -5.39 -5.93
CA GLN A 94 -2.85 -4.72 -4.86
C GLN A 94 -2.37 -5.13 -3.46
N ASN A 95 -1.48 -6.13 -3.39
CA ASN A 95 -0.79 -6.56 -2.20
C ASN A 95 0.60 -5.90 -2.08
N CYS A 96 0.69 -4.86 -1.25
CA CYS A 96 1.93 -4.14 -0.92
C CYS A 96 3.05 -5.06 -0.42
N SER A 97 2.71 -6.16 0.25
CA SER A 97 3.69 -7.13 0.78
C SER A 97 4.46 -7.90 -0.30
N THR A 98 4.05 -7.78 -1.57
CA THR A 98 4.81 -8.34 -2.70
C THR A 98 6.20 -7.71 -2.81
N CYS A 99 6.29 -6.41 -2.49
CA CYS A 99 7.54 -5.65 -2.52
C CYS A 99 7.97 -5.22 -1.11
N HIS A 100 7.03 -4.89 -0.23
CA HIS A 100 7.35 -4.42 1.13
C HIS A 100 7.31 -5.58 2.14
N GLU A 101 8.42 -6.31 2.24
CA GLU A 101 8.56 -7.44 3.19
C GLU A 101 8.41 -7.02 4.65
N ASN A 102 8.85 -5.80 4.98
CA ASN A 102 8.66 -5.20 6.29
C ASN A 102 7.68 -4.02 6.23
N MET A 103 6.39 -4.30 6.43
CA MET A 103 5.35 -3.28 6.44
C MET A 103 5.53 -2.21 7.54
N LYS A 104 6.36 -2.46 8.57
CA LYS A 104 6.63 -1.45 9.62
C LYS A 104 7.31 -0.20 9.06
N VAL A 105 8.07 -0.32 7.96
CA VAL A 105 8.72 0.84 7.34
C VAL A 105 7.73 1.76 6.62
N LEU A 106 6.56 1.24 6.25
CA LEU A 106 5.47 1.99 5.63
C LEU A 106 4.49 2.57 6.63
N LYS A 107 4.59 2.15 7.90
CA LYS A 107 3.71 2.61 8.97
C LYS A 107 3.88 4.13 9.13
N PRO A 108 2.84 4.94 8.92
CA PRO A 108 2.93 6.37 9.12
C PRO A 108 3.27 6.73 10.58
N ALA A 109 3.92 7.88 10.78
CA ALA A 109 4.39 8.31 12.10
C ALA A 109 3.25 8.54 13.11
N ASP A 110 2.06 8.87 12.63
CA ASP A 110 0.86 9.10 13.44
C ASP A 110 0.18 7.81 13.92
N HIS A 111 0.57 6.63 13.42
CA HIS A 111 0.05 5.33 13.84
C HIS A 111 0.65 4.91 15.20
N VAL A 112 0.39 5.71 16.22
CA VAL A 112 0.86 5.48 17.60
C VAL A 112 0.00 4.44 18.32
N ASN A 113 0.44 3.99 19.51
CA ASN A 113 -0.23 2.89 20.24
C ASN A 113 -1.69 3.20 20.61
N ASN A 114 -2.07 4.47 20.76
CA ASN A 114 -3.42 4.93 21.05
C ASN A 114 -4.19 5.39 19.79
N TRP A 115 -3.78 4.95 18.60
CA TRP A 115 -4.46 5.30 17.34
C TRP A 115 -5.97 5.06 17.36
N ASN A 116 -6.43 4.00 18.03
CA ASN A 116 -7.86 3.68 18.15
C ASN A 116 -8.70 4.82 18.75
N THR A 117 -8.13 5.70 19.58
CA THR A 117 -8.84 6.88 20.12
C THR A 117 -8.52 8.16 19.35
N LEU A 118 -7.35 8.23 18.71
CA LEU A 118 -6.87 9.44 18.04
C LEU A 118 -7.28 9.56 16.56
N HIS A 119 -7.57 8.45 15.88
CA HIS A 119 -7.80 8.45 14.44
C HIS A 119 -9.07 9.18 14.00
N SER A 120 -10.00 9.47 14.91
CA SER A 120 -11.27 10.15 14.60
C SER A 120 -11.07 11.55 13.99
N VAL A 121 -10.08 12.31 14.49
CA VAL A 121 -9.76 13.65 14.00
C VAL A 121 -9.19 13.61 12.57
N PRO A 122 -8.09 12.87 12.28
CA PRO A 122 -7.58 12.77 10.91
C PRO A 122 -8.56 12.09 9.95
N ALA A 123 -9.33 11.08 10.39
CA ALA A 123 -10.35 10.46 9.55
C ALA A 123 -11.46 11.43 9.14
N LYS A 124 -11.84 12.37 10.01
CA LYS A 124 -12.81 13.43 9.68
C LYS A 124 -12.24 14.49 8.74
N LEU A 125 -10.95 14.80 8.88
CA LEU A 125 -10.29 15.81 8.05
C LEU A 125 -10.06 15.30 6.63
N ASP A 126 -9.53 14.09 6.47
CA ASP A 126 -9.28 13.49 5.16
C ASP A 126 -9.21 11.96 5.22
N SER A 127 -10.36 11.30 5.13
CA SER A 127 -10.45 9.84 5.08
C SER A 127 -9.79 9.21 3.86
N LYS A 128 -9.62 9.96 2.75
CA LYS A 128 -9.05 9.42 1.51
C LYS A 128 -7.58 9.10 1.65
N THR A 129 -6.87 9.78 2.56
CA THR A 129 -5.47 9.43 2.87
C THR A 129 -5.36 8.01 3.44
N CYS A 130 -6.34 7.58 4.23
CA CYS A 130 -6.39 6.24 4.79
C CYS A 130 -6.59 5.19 3.68
N GLU A 131 -7.37 5.52 2.64
CA GLU A 131 -7.69 4.63 1.51
C GLU A 131 -6.46 4.27 0.64
N THR A 132 -5.36 5.02 0.80
CA THR A 132 -4.09 4.71 0.12
C THR A 132 -3.44 3.41 0.61
N CYS A 133 -3.71 3.03 1.86
CA CYS A 133 -3.15 1.83 2.50
C CYS A 133 -4.25 0.87 2.99
N HIS A 134 -5.36 1.40 3.50
CA HIS A 134 -6.48 0.64 4.05
C HIS A 134 -7.64 0.60 3.07
N LYS A 135 -8.39 -0.50 3.05
CA LYS A 135 -9.65 -0.57 2.29
C LYS A 135 -10.82 -0.21 3.19
N GLN A 136 -11.96 0.13 2.60
CA GLN A 136 -13.18 0.51 3.31
C GLN A 136 -13.60 -0.48 4.42
N TRP A 137 -13.44 -1.78 4.16
CA TRP A 137 -13.75 -2.82 5.13
C TRP A 137 -12.95 -2.69 6.45
N TYR A 138 -11.79 -2.04 6.45
CA TYR A 138 -10.99 -1.81 7.65
C TYR A 138 -11.72 -0.87 8.61
N CYS A 139 -12.30 0.22 8.10
CA CYS A 139 -13.16 1.11 8.86
C CYS A 139 -14.38 0.35 9.40
N GLU A 140 -15.00 -0.44 8.51
CA GLU A 140 -16.17 -1.26 8.87
C GLU A 140 -15.85 -2.31 9.92
N SER A 141 -14.63 -2.85 10.00
CA SER A 141 -14.28 -3.90 10.97
C SER A 141 -14.58 -3.50 12.43
N CYS A 142 -14.51 -2.21 12.74
CA CYS A 142 -14.90 -1.62 14.01
C CYS A 142 -16.23 -0.83 13.91
N HIS A 143 -16.42 -0.03 12.85
CA HIS A 143 -17.59 0.86 12.73
C HIS A 143 -18.87 0.16 12.24
N SER A 144 -18.78 -1.03 11.63
CA SER A 144 -19.96 -1.88 11.37
C SER A 144 -20.50 -2.53 12.65
N LYS A 145 -19.63 -2.76 13.65
CA LYS A 145 -20.02 -3.28 14.97
C LYS A 145 -20.59 -2.23 15.91
N GLN A 146 -20.39 -0.93 15.64
CA GLN A 146 -21.12 0.12 16.37
C GLN A 146 -22.63 0.09 16.07
N ASN A 147 -23.00 -0.60 14.99
CA ASN A 147 -24.35 -0.90 14.56
C ASN A 147 -24.60 -2.41 14.62
N SER A 148 -24.13 -3.09 15.69
CA SER A 148 -24.49 -4.50 15.89
C SER A 148 -26.01 -4.65 15.82
N LEU A 149 -26.50 -5.71 15.19
CA LEU A 149 -27.93 -6.03 15.10
C LEU A 149 -28.61 -6.15 16.49
N GLU A 150 -27.83 -6.23 17.57
CA GLU A 150 -28.29 -6.12 18.95
C GLU A 150 -28.70 -4.69 19.35
N ASN A 151 -28.12 -3.65 18.74
CA ASN A 151 -28.51 -2.26 19.00
C ASN A 151 -29.79 -1.84 18.23
N TYR A 152 -30.16 -2.58 17.18
CA TYR A 152 -31.40 -2.35 16.42
C TYR A 152 -32.57 -3.22 16.86
N ARG A 153 -32.32 -4.21 17.73
CA ARG A 153 -33.36 -5.07 18.29
C ARG A 153 -33.40 -4.85 19.79
N HIS A 154 -34.55 -4.42 20.29
CA HIS A 154 -34.72 -4.37 21.73
C HIS A 154 -34.47 -5.76 22.34
N SER A 155 -33.92 -5.78 23.56
CA SER A 155 -33.71 -7.03 24.29
C SER A 155 -35.01 -7.84 24.39
N ARG A 156 -34.91 -9.16 24.57
CA ARG A 156 -36.10 -10.02 24.79
C ARG A 156 -36.96 -9.56 25.99
N SER A 157 -36.35 -8.83 26.92
CA SER A 157 -36.99 -8.27 28.12
C SER A 157 -37.61 -6.88 27.93
N PHE A 158 -37.59 -6.31 26.72
CA PHE A 158 -38.01 -4.92 26.47
C PHE A 158 -39.43 -4.60 26.97
N LYS A 159 -40.38 -5.52 26.76
CA LYS A 159 -41.76 -5.35 27.26
C LYS A 159 -41.83 -5.08 28.78
N LEU A 160 -40.84 -5.55 29.55
CA LEU A 160 -40.79 -5.37 31.00
C LEU A 160 -40.12 -4.06 31.43
N LYS A 161 -39.35 -3.40 30.56
CA LYS A 161 -38.46 -2.28 30.93
C LYS A 161 -38.71 -1.00 30.13
N HIS A 162 -39.35 -1.09 28.97
CA HIS A 162 -39.55 0.05 28.07
C HIS A 162 -40.42 1.16 28.68
N SER A 163 -41.22 0.87 29.71
CA SER A 163 -41.99 1.90 30.43
C SER A 163 -41.09 2.91 31.12
N LEU A 164 -39.99 2.47 31.72
CA LEU A 164 -38.99 3.34 32.34
C LEU A 164 -38.27 4.18 31.27
N GLU A 165 -37.87 3.55 30.18
CA GLU A 165 -37.19 4.22 29.06
C GLU A 165 -38.09 5.29 28.40
N ALA A 166 -39.36 4.96 28.13
CA ALA A 166 -40.35 5.89 27.58
C ALA A 166 -40.73 7.01 28.55
N THR A 167 -40.57 6.81 29.87
CA THR A 167 -40.79 7.86 30.87
C THR A 167 -39.64 8.87 30.89
N ILE A 168 -38.41 8.39 30.69
CA ILE A 168 -37.20 9.23 30.71
C ILE A 168 -37.09 10.06 29.43
N ASP A 169 -37.25 9.42 28.27
CA ASP A 169 -37.14 10.09 26.96
C ASP A 169 -37.99 9.37 25.91
N PRO A 170 -39.27 9.74 25.75
CA PRO A 170 -40.14 9.12 24.75
C PRO A 170 -39.70 9.44 23.31
N GLY A 171 -39.04 10.58 23.07
CA GLY A 171 -38.57 11.00 21.74
C GLY A 171 -37.40 10.16 21.21
N SER A 172 -36.71 9.42 22.09
CA SER A 172 -35.66 8.48 21.70
C SER A 172 -36.14 7.39 20.72
N CYS A 173 -37.42 7.04 20.80
CA CYS A 173 -38.06 5.97 20.03
C CYS A 173 -38.37 6.40 18.58
N ASP A 174 -38.59 7.70 18.37
CA ASP A 174 -39.01 8.29 17.08
C ASP A 174 -37.93 8.19 15.99
N LYS A 175 -36.70 7.86 16.40
CA LYS A 175 -35.56 7.62 15.51
C LYS A 175 -35.78 6.38 14.62
N CYS A 176 -36.56 5.41 15.10
CA CYS A 176 -36.79 4.13 14.43
C CYS A 176 -38.27 3.74 14.36
N HIS A 177 -39.08 4.14 15.34
CA HIS A 177 -40.49 3.85 15.44
C HIS A 177 -41.32 5.10 15.21
N ARG A 178 -42.57 4.93 14.80
CA ARG A 178 -43.55 6.02 14.74
C ARG A 178 -44.55 5.85 15.87
N VAL A 179 -45.23 6.93 16.25
CA VAL A 179 -46.17 6.95 17.38
C VAL A 179 -47.31 5.92 17.26
N ASP A 180 -47.72 5.56 16.03
CA ASP A 180 -48.73 4.52 15.76
C ASP A 180 -48.30 3.12 16.24
N PHE A 181 -46.99 2.86 16.32
CA PHE A 181 -46.45 1.63 16.88
C PHE A 181 -46.81 1.47 18.36
N CYS A 182 -46.65 2.54 19.15
CA CYS A 182 -46.99 2.57 20.57
C CYS A 182 -48.49 2.34 20.77
N ILE A 183 -49.30 3.01 19.96
CA ILE A 183 -50.76 2.95 20.04
C ILE A 183 -51.28 1.53 19.79
N THR A 184 -50.62 0.75 18.93
CA THR A 184 -51.07 -0.63 18.61
C THR A 184 -51.25 -1.51 19.85
N CYS A 185 -50.35 -1.41 20.83
CA CYS A 185 -50.43 -2.14 22.10
C CYS A 185 -51.18 -1.36 23.19
N HIS A 186 -51.02 -0.02 23.24
CA HIS A 186 -51.58 0.82 24.30
C HIS A 186 -53.03 1.27 24.06
N ARG A 187 -53.65 0.93 22.93
CA ARG A 187 -55.04 1.31 22.59
C ARG A 187 -56.13 0.66 23.46
N LYS A 188 -55.80 -0.37 24.25
CA LYS A 188 -56.77 -1.10 25.10
C LYS A 188 -56.41 -1.04 26.60
N GLY A 189 -55.99 0.14 27.08
CA GLY A 189 -55.85 0.41 28.51
C GLY A 189 -57.19 0.27 29.23
#